data_AF-A0A945WU65-F1
#
_entry.id   AF-A0A945WU65-F1
#
_cell.length_a   1.000
_cell.length_b   1.000
_cell.length_c   1.000
_cell.angle_alpha   90.00
_cell.angle_beta   90.00
_cell.angle_gamma   90.00
#
_symmetry.space_group_name_H-M   'P 1'
#
loop_
_entity.id
_entity.type
_entity.pdbx_description
1 polymer ?
#
loop_
_entity_poly.entity_id
_entity_poly.type
_entity_poly.pdbx_seq_one_letter_code
_entity_poly.pdbx_strand_id
1 'polypeptide(L)'
;MANPLEQFQIKTLVPIQLGSVDASLTNAGLFMVITVAAISLFLSLGMRQRSLIPGRWQSMAELSYEFIAGMIRDNVGSEGRKYFPFVFSLFM
;
A
#
# COMPACT_ATOMS: atom_id res chain seq x y z
N MET A 1 -14.12 24.49 22.22
CA MET A 1 -14.67 23.36 21.42
C MET A 1 -13.61 23.02 20.38
N ALA A 2 -13.18 21.76 20.27
CA ALA A 2 -12.20 21.36 19.25
C ALA A 2 -12.80 21.54 17.86
N ASN A 3 -12.04 22.13 16.93
CA ASN A 3 -12.47 22.27 15.54
C ASN A 3 -12.37 20.88 14.87
N PRO A 4 -13.45 20.32 14.31
CA PRO A 4 -13.43 18.99 13.70
C PRO A 4 -12.44 18.84 12.53
N LEU A 5 -11.99 19.95 11.93
CA LEU A 5 -11.00 19.95 10.85
C LEU A 5 -9.55 19.94 11.31
N GLU A 6 -9.29 20.13 12.60
CA GLU A 6 -7.92 20.20 13.15
C GLU A 6 -7.14 18.90 12.91
N GLN A 7 -7.81 17.75 12.94
CA GLN A 7 -7.22 16.42 12.69
C GLN A 7 -6.65 16.23 11.27
N PHE A 8 -7.11 17.03 10.29
CA PHE A 8 -6.68 16.94 8.90
C PHE A 8 -5.58 17.95 8.54
N GLN A 9 -5.12 18.75 9.50
CA GLN A 9 -4.07 19.72 9.24
C GLN A 9 -2.75 19.01 8.91
N ILE A 10 -2.14 19.43 7.81
CA ILE A 10 -0.80 18.99 7.43
C ILE A 10 0.21 19.79 8.24
N LYS A 11 1.06 19.07 8.98
CA LYS A 11 2.09 19.66 9.83
C LYS A 11 3.45 19.19 9.34
N THR A 12 4.38 20.14 9.17
CA THR A 12 5.77 19.81 8.89
C THR A 12 6.42 19.23 10.14
N LEU A 13 6.98 18.03 10.01
CA LEU A 13 7.66 17.32 11.09
C LEU A 13 9.17 17.54 11.01
N VAL A 14 9.74 17.37 9.80
CA VAL A 14 11.17 17.59 9.54
C VAL A 14 11.31 18.50 8.34
N PRO A 15 11.80 19.74 8.52
CA PRO A 15 12.03 20.64 7.40
C PRO A 15 13.26 20.18 6.60
N ILE A 16 13.10 19.99 5.30
CA ILE A 16 14.18 19.56 4.40
C ILE A 16 14.11 20.43 3.15
N GLN A 17 15.15 21.21 2.90
CA GLN A 17 15.26 22.06 1.71
C GLN A 17 16.37 21.52 0.81
N LEU A 18 16.01 21.19 -0.43
CA LEU A 18 16.93 20.74 -1.47
C LEU A 18 17.07 21.87 -2.49
N GLY A 19 17.98 22.81 -2.23
CA GLY A 19 18.15 24.01 -3.04
C GLY A 19 16.88 24.86 -3.03
N SER A 20 16.19 24.95 -4.17
CA SER A 20 14.92 25.68 -4.31
C SER A 20 13.67 24.81 -4.08
N VAL A 21 13.83 23.51 -3.80
CA VAL A 21 12.71 22.58 -3.62
C VAL A 21 12.51 22.31 -2.13
N ASP A 22 11.28 22.49 -1.66
CA ASP A 22 10.86 22.06 -0.33
C ASP A 22 10.52 20.57 -0.34
N ALA A 23 11.40 19.77 0.27
CA ALA A 23 11.28 18.32 0.42
C ALA A 23 10.95 17.92 1.87
N SER A 24 10.37 18.83 2.64
CA SER A 24 10.06 18.62 4.06
C SER A 24 9.16 17.42 4.30
N LEU A 25 9.48 16.64 5.33
CA LEU A 25 8.66 15.53 5.77
C LEU A 25 7.49 16.05 6.60
N THR A 26 6.28 15.87 6.09
CA THR A 26 5.04 16.20 6.79
C THR A 26 4.44 14.97 7.48
N ASN A 27 3.45 15.15 8.35
CA ASN A 27 2.65 14.05 8.89
C ASN A 27 2.04 13.18 7.79
N ALA A 28 1.47 13.79 6.74
CA ALA A 28 0.96 13.07 5.59
C ALA A 28 2.06 12.28 4.87
N GLY A 29 3.23 12.91 4.65
CA GLY A 29 4.41 12.25 4.08
C GLY A 29 4.88 11.04 4.89
N LEU A 30 4.94 11.19 6.21
CA LEU A 30 5.30 10.11 7.12
C LEU A 30 4.32 8.93 7.02
N PHE A 31 3.01 9.20 7.03
CA PHE A 31 2.02 8.13 6.88
C PHE A 31 2.09 7.43 5.53
N MET A 32 2.38 8.16 4.44
CA MET A 32 2.61 7.52 3.13
C MET A 32 3.80 6.54 3.16
N VAL A 33 4.91 6.93 3.81
CA VAL A 33 6.08 6.03 3.98
C VAL A 33 5.72 4.82 4.85
N ILE A 34 5.01 5.03 5.96
CA ILE A 34 4.55 3.95 6.84
C ILE A 34 3.66 2.97 6.08
N THR A 35 2.73 3.46 5.26
CA THR A 35 1.85 2.61 4.44
C THR A 35 2.64 1.74 3.49
N VAL A 36 3.56 2.32 2.71
CA VAL A 36 4.41 1.55 1.78
C VAL A 36 5.26 0.52 2.52
N ALA A 37 5.84 0.89 3.67
CA ALA A 37 6.64 -0.02 4.49
C ALA A 37 5.79 -1.17 5.06
N ALA A 38 4.59 -0.88 5.55
CA ALA A 38 3.67 -1.87 6.12
C ALA A 38 3.20 -2.87 5.05
N ILE A 39 2.79 -2.40 3.87
CA ILE A 39 2.38 -3.25 2.74
C ILE A 39 3.56 -4.12 2.29
N SER A 40 4.74 -3.52 2.12
CA SER A 40 5.95 -4.23 1.70
C SER A 40 6.34 -5.33 2.69
N LEU A 41 6.25 -5.03 3.99
CA LEU A 41 6.53 -5.98 5.05
C LEU A 41 5.48 -7.09 5.09
N PHE A 42 4.19 -6.75 5.00
CA PHE A 42 3.08 -7.70 4.97
C PHE A 42 3.25 -8.70 3.81
N LEU A 43 3.48 -8.21 2.60
CA LEU A 43 3.66 -9.07 1.42
C LEU A 43 4.94 -9.91 1.50
N SER A 44 6.06 -9.29 1.90
CA SER A 44 7.35 -9.98 2.00
C SER A 44 7.33 -11.08 3.06
N LEU A 45 6.72 -10.83 4.22
CA LEU A 45 6.59 -11.83 5.29
C LEU A 45 5.53 -12.87 4.99
N GLY A 46 4.38 -12.47 4.42
CA GLY A 46 3.30 -13.38 4.04
C GLY A 46 3.73 -14.40 2.99
N MET A 47 4.57 -13.99 2.04
CA MET A 47 5.06 -14.85 0.96
C MET A 47 6.40 -15.55 1.27
N ARG A 48 6.99 -15.32 2.46
CA ARG A 48 8.33 -15.82 2.80
C ARG A 48 8.38 -17.34 2.89
N GLN A 49 7.35 -17.97 3.45
CA GLN A 49 7.27 -19.40 3.62
C GLN A 49 6.45 -20.01 2.49
N ARG A 50 7.10 -20.78 1.61
CA ARG A 50 6.43 -21.51 0.52
C ARG A 50 5.85 -22.84 1.04
N SER A 51 4.96 -22.75 2.03
CA SER A 51 4.26 -23.91 2.57
C SER A 51 3.12 -24.35 1.64
N LEU A 52 2.94 -25.66 1.48
CA LEU A 52 1.81 -26.24 0.75
C LEU A 52 0.48 -26.04 1.49
N ILE A 53 0.51 -26.06 2.83
CA ILE A 53 -0.65 -25.70 3.66
C ILE A 53 -0.38 -24.27 4.16
N PRO A 54 -1.11 -23.26 3.66
CA PRO A 54 -0.78 -21.87 3.95
C PRO A 54 -1.06 -21.54 5.42
N GLY A 55 -0.11 -20.86 6.06
CA GLY A 55 -0.33 -20.23 7.35
C GLY A 55 -1.16 -18.95 7.23
N ARG A 56 -1.60 -18.38 8.35
CA ARG A 56 -2.51 -17.21 8.39
C ARG A 56 -2.04 -16.03 7.51
N TRP A 57 -0.76 -15.68 7.57
CA TRP A 57 -0.20 -14.56 6.80
C TRP A 57 -0.09 -14.85 5.31
N GLN A 58 0.27 -16.08 4.94
CA GLN A 58 0.28 -16.54 3.55
C GLN A 58 -1.13 -16.53 2.99
N SER A 59 -2.11 -17.07 3.71
CA SER A 59 -3.52 -17.07 3.30
C SER A 59 -4.07 -15.67 3.07
N MET A 60 -3.74 -14.69 3.93
CA MET A 60 -4.17 -13.31 3.71
C MET A 60 -3.60 -12.72 2.41
N ALA A 61 -2.31 -12.94 2.15
CA ALA A 61 -1.66 -12.46 0.93
C ALA A 61 -2.20 -13.15 -0.34
N GLU A 62 -2.42 -14.47 -0.27
CA GLU A 62 -3.00 -15.26 -1.37
C GLU A 62 -4.44 -14.84 -1.68
N LEU A 63 -5.28 -14.63 -0.64
CA LEU A 63 -6.65 -14.15 -0.82
C LEU A 63 -6.71 -12.77 -1.47
N SER A 64 -5.84 -11.83 -1.06
CA SER A 64 -5.73 -10.51 -1.71
C SER A 64 -5.36 -10.65 -3.18
N TYR A 65 -4.38 -11.50 -3.50
CA TYR A 65 -3.96 -11.76 -4.87
C TYR A 65 -5.10 -12.36 -5.71
N GLU A 66 -5.76 -13.41 -5.23
CA GLU A 66 -6.85 -14.10 -5.93
C GLU A 66 -8.04 -13.17 -6.15
N PHE A 67 -8.41 -12.37 -5.15
CA PHE A 67 -9.49 -11.40 -5.26
C PHE A 67 -9.22 -10.38 -6.39
N ILE A 68 -8.03 -9.79 -6.42
CA ILE A 68 -7.68 -8.76 -7.41
C ILE A 68 -7.52 -9.40 -8.80
N ALA A 69 -6.88 -10.57 -8.89
CA ALA A 69 -6.71 -11.29 -10.14
C ALA A 69 -8.07 -11.74 -10.73
N GLY A 70 -8.99 -12.21 -9.88
CA GLY A 70 -10.36 -12.55 -10.24
C GLY A 70 -11.11 -11.32 -10.76
N MET A 71 -11.08 -10.22 -10.01
CA MET A 71 -11.72 -8.96 -10.44
C MET A 71 -11.24 -8.49 -11.82
N ILE A 72 -9.92 -8.52 -12.06
CA ILE A 72 -9.36 -8.14 -13.36
C ILE A 72 -9.83 -9.10 -14.46
N ARG A 73 -9.82 -10.41 -14.20
CA ARG A 73 -10.28 -11.42 -15.15
C ARG A 73 -11.75 -11.24 -15.50
N ASP A 74 -12.60 -10.95 -14.51
CA ASP A 74 -14.04 -10.84 -14.70
C ASP A 74 -14.43 -9.55 -15.43
N ASN A 75 -13.69 -8.45 -15.23
CA ASN A 75 -13.99 -7.16 -15.85
C ASN A 75 -13.28 -6.93 -17.19
N VAL A 76 -12.05 -7.43 -17.35
CA VAL A 76 -11.18 -7.13 -18.51
C VAL A 76 -10.83 -8.39 -19.32
N GLY A 77 -10.99 -9.58 -18.74
CA GLY A 77 -10.55 -10.83 -19.35
C GLY A 77 -9.05 -11.10 -19.17
N SER A 78 -8.53 -12.11 -19.87
CA SER A 78 -7.15 -12.58 -19.74
C SER A 78 -6.09 -11.53 -20.10
N GLU A 79 -6.42 -10.62 -21.02
CA GLU A 79 -5.56 -9.52 -21.48
C GLU A 79 -5.31 -8.47 -20.39
N GLY A 80 -6.17 -8.44 -19.36
CA GLY A 80 -6.04 -7.54 -18.21
C GLY A 80 -4.85 -7.86 -17.30
N ARG A 81 -4.29 -9.06 -17.37
CA ARG A 81 -3.18 -9.50 -16.49
C ARG A 81 -1.96 -8.59 -16.54
N LYS A 82 -1.67 -7.94 -17.67
CA LYS A 82 -0.56 -6.99 -17.80
C LYS A 82 -0.70 -5.76 -16.89
N TYR A 83 -1.92 -5.42 -16.50
CA TYR A 83 -2.22 -4.31 -15.58
C TYR A 83 -2.31 -4.75 -14.13
N PHE A 84 -2.14 -6.05 -13.84
CA PHE A 84 -2.24 -6.58 -12.49
C PHE A 84 -1.37 -5.83 -11.48
N PRO A 85 -0.07 -5.55 -11.73
CA PRO A 85 0.76 -4.86 -10.74
C PRO A 85 0.23 -3.46 -10.38
N PHE A 86 -0.30 -2.74 -11.36
CA PHE A 86 -0.88 -1.42 -11.15
C PHE A 86 -2.17 -1.49 -10.33
N VAL A 87 -3.12 -2.33 -10.75
CA VAL A 87 -4.39 -2.51 -10.02
C VAL A 87 -4.14 -3.04 -8.60
N PHE A 88 -3.21 -3.99 -8.45
CA PHE A 88 -2.82 -4.51 -7.15
C PHE A 88 -2.29 -3.41 -6.22
N SER A 89 -1.44 -2.51 -6.73
CA SER A 89 -0.93 -1.38 -5.95
C SER A 89 -1.97 -0.32 -5.58
N LEU A 90 -3.11 -0.26 -6.29
CA LEU A 90 -4.21 0.64 -5.95
C LEU A 90 -5.08 0.11 -4.81
N PHE A 91 -5.13 -1.22 -4.63
CA PHE A 91 -5.94 -1.87 -3.61
C PHE A 91 -5.19 -2.09 -2.29
N MET A 92 -3.89 -2.37 -2.38
CA MET A 92 -3.03 -2.64 -1.22
C MET A 92 -2.64 -1.35 -0.50
#